data_AF-A0AAU9K0D9-F1
#
_entry.id   AF-A0AAU9K0D9-F1
#
_cell.length_a   1.000
_cell.length_b   1.000
_cell.length_c   1.000
_cell.angle_alpha   90.00
_cell.angle_beta   90.00
_cell.angle_gamma   90.00
#
_symmetry.space_group_name_H-M   'P 1'
#
loop_
_entity.id
_entity.type
_entity.pdbx_description
1 polymer ?
#
loop_
_entity_poly.entity_id
_entity_poly.type
_entity_poly.pdbx_seq_one_letter_code
_entity_poly.pdbx_strand_id
1 'polypeptide(L)'
;MSECRICLNSSNDSALISPCMCSGSIQYVHSSCLQRWLKEKYPNRYKNMLSRTRSCSTGLKCELCKYEFQGKIKFLGLSGILKKLKETQALIYIVLNVPVILYLVYKFNHLLRHLLNVSKSHINLIRIQSSGCKKFLMLIKFYIRFLVGLLPVAVFGASAPTIAYSTMILAKNLISECQVFEIKSVSRKM
;
A
#
# COMPACT_ATOMS: atom_id res chain seq x y z
N MET A 1 -10.60 -8.74 41.35
CA MET A 1 -10.71 -8.33 39.94
C MET A 1 -9.61 -9.02 39.14
N SER A 2 -9.89 -9.54 37.94
CA SER A 2 -8.82 -10.00 37.03
C SER A 2 -8.23 -8.82 36.28
N GLU A 3 -6.92 -8.62 36.35
CA GLU A 3 -6.19 -7.54 35.68
C GLU A 3 -5.27 -8.08 34.59
N CYS A 4 -4.93 -7.24 33.61
CA CYS A 4 -3.99 -7.60 32.56
C CYS A 4 -2.55 -7.70 33.13
N ARG A 5 -1.89 -8.85 32.96
CA ARG A 5 -0.49 -9.04 33.43
C ARG A 5 0.55 -8.10 32.80
N ILE A 6 0.22 -7.43 31.69
CA ILE A 6 1.17 -6.58 30.95
C ILE A 6 1.01 -5.11 31.35
N CYS A 7 -0.22 -4.59 31.39
CA CYS A 7 -0.47 -3.18 31.67
C CYS A 7 -1.06 -2.92 33.07
N LEU A 8 -1.27 -3.97 33.87
CA LEU A 8 -1.79 -3.90 35.24
C LEU A 8 -3.10 -3.10 35.36
N ASN A 9 -3.95 -3.19 34.34
CA ASN A 9 -5.23 -2.49 34.30
C ASN A 9 -6.34 -3.47 33.89
N SER A 10 -7.57 -3.19 34.33
CA SER A 10 -8.77 -3.99 34.05
C SER A 10 -9.74 -3.31 33.07
N SER A 11 -9.66 -1.98 32.91
CA SER A 11 -10.61 -1.16 32.13
C SER A 11 -9.99 -0.60 30.84
N ASN A 12 -9.59 -1.46 29.91
CA ASN A 12 -9.07 -1.04 28.61
C ASN A 12 -10.06 -1.36 27.48
N ASP A 13 -9.93 -0.68 26.33
CA ASP A 13 -10.84 -0.82 25.17
C ASP A 13 -10.92 -2.25 24.59
N SER A 14 -9.94 -3.11 24.92
CA SER A 14 -9.85 -4.47 24.42
C SER A 14 -10.18 -5.50 25.50
N ALA A 15 -10.94 -6.54 25.16
CA ALA A 15 -11.32 -7.60 26.09
C ALA A 15 -10.11 -8.32 26.74
N LEU A 16 -10.27 -8.67 28.02
CA LEU A 16 -9.35 -9.51 28.77
C LEU A 16 -9.52 -10.98 28.34
N ILE A 17 -8.43 -11.65 28.00
CA ILE A 17 -8.43 -13.03 27.50
C ILE A 17 -7.46 -13.92 28.29
N SER A 18 -7.69 -15.24 28.26
CA SER A 18 -6.74 -16.25 28.74
C SER A 18 -6.10 -16.99 27.55
N PRO A 19 -4.93 -16.54 27.06
CA PRO A 19 -4.36 -16.99 25.80
C PRO A 19 -3.57 -18.31 25.92
N CYS A 20 -3.33 -18.78 27.15
CA CYS A 20 -2.48 -19.93 27.43
C CYS A 20 -2.90 -20.63 28.73
N MET A 21 -2.22 -21.73 29.06
CA MET A 21 -2.52 -22.56 30.24
C MET A 21 -1.94 -22.05 31.57
N CYS A 22 -1.42 -20.82 31.63
CA CYS A 22 -0.97 -20.23 32.90
C CYS A 22 -2.14 -20.11 33.89
N SER A 23 -1.89 -20.33 35.18
CA SER A 23 -2.89 -20.25 36.25
C SER A 23 -2.76 -18.97 37.08
N GLY A 24 -3.80 -18.62 37.85
CA GLY A 24 -3.81 -17.42 38.70
C GLY A 24 -3.99 -16.11 37.93
N SER A 25 -3.53 -15.00 38.51
CA SER A 25 -3.68 -13.65 37.93
C SER A 25 -2.93 -13.48 36.61
N ILE A 26 -1.80 -14.16 36.43
CA ILE A 26 -0.95 -14.08 35.22
C ILE A 26 -1.60 -14.68 33.97
N GLN A 27 -2.73 -15.36 34.10
CA GLN A 27 -3.41 -15.94 32.93
C GLN A 27 -4.14 -14.89 32.10
N TYR A 28 -4.46 -13.74 32.69
CA TYR A 28 -5.29 -12.71 32.06
C TYR A 28 -4.43 -11.64 31.38
N VAL A 29 -4.78 -11.33 30.13
CA VAL A 29 -4.11 -10.29 29.36
C VAL A 29 -5.09 -9.64 28.38
N HIS A 30 -4.93 -8.35 28.11
CA HIS A 30 -5.63 -7.72 27.00
C HIS A 30 -5.12 -8.27 25.65
N SER A 31 -6.03 -8.49 24.71
CA SER A 31 -5.65 -8.94 23.35
C SER A 31 -4.67 -7.97 22.66
N SER A 32 -4.87 -6.66 22.83
CA SER A 32 -4.01 -5.60 22.32
C SER A 32 -2.62 -5.61 22.96
N CYS A 33 -2.54 -5.76 24.29
CA CYS A 33 -1.27 -5.84 25.01
C CYS A 33 -0.46 -7.07 24.58
N LEU A 34 -1.11 -8.23 24.41
CA LEU A 34 -0.42 -9.44 23.98
C LEU A 34 0.10 -9.32 22.54
N GLN A 35 -0.70 -8.74 21.63
CA GLN A 35 -0.24 -8.49 20.26
C GLN A 35 0.98 -7.57 20.22
N ARG A 36 0.93 -6.46 20.97
CA ARG A 36 2.05 -5.51 21.07
C ARG A 36 3.30 -6.22 21.58
N TRP A 37 3.17 -6.95 22.67
CA TRP A 37 4.27 -7.70 23.27
C TRP A 37 4.87 -8.74 22.32
N LEU A 38 4.05 -9.50 21.58
CA LEU A 38 4.52 -10.46 20.58
C LEU A 38 5.22 -9.79 19.40
N LYS A 39 4.71 -8.64 18.94
CA LYS A 39 5.30 -7.86 17.85
C LYS A 39 6.67 -7.30 18.23
N GLU A 40 6.81 -6.80 19.45
CA GLU A 40 8.07 -6.26 19.98
C GLU A 40 9.08 -7.38 20.25
N LYS A 41 8.65 -8.49 20.87
CA LYS A 41 9.55 -9.59 21.25
C LYS A 41 9.95 -10.51 20.08
N TYR A 42 9.06 -10.73 19.12
CA TYR A 42 9.27 -11.68 18.02
C TYR A 42 8.87 -11.10 16.65
N PRO A 43 9.49 -10.00 16.18
CA PRO A 43 9.04 -9.26 15.00
C PRO A 43 8.99 -10.11 13.73
N ASN A 44 10.03 -10.92 13.47
CA ASN A 44 10.11 -11.77 12.28
C ASN A 44 9.10 -12.92 12.32
N ARG A 45 8.95 -13.59 13.48
CA ARG A 45 7.97 -14.68 13.63
C ARG A 45 6.54 -14.15 13.56
N TYR A 46 6.29 -12.98 14.15
CA TYR A 46 5.00 -12.32 14.10
C TYR A 46 4.60 -11.95 12.66
N LYS A 47 5.53 -11.39 11.87
CA LYS A 47 5.30 -11.13 10.44
C LYS A 47 5.04 -12.42 9.66
N ASN A 48 5.85 -13.46 9.86
CA ASN A 48 5.66 -14.75 9.20
C ASN A 48 4.32 -15.41 9.56
N MET A 49 3.86 -15.23 10.80
CA MET A 49 2.56 -15.70 11.25
C MET A 49 1.43 -14.98 10.52
N LEU A 50 1.49 -13.65 10.38
CA LEU A 50 0.49 -12.85 9.65
C LEU A 50 0.36 -13.26 8.17
N SER A 51 1.47 -13.70 7.55
CA SER A 51 1.46 -14.22 6.19
C SER A 51 0.76 -15.57 6.02
N ARG A 52 0.45 -16.30 7.11
CA ARG A 52 -0.16 -17.64 7.08
C ARG A 52 -1.68 -17.56 7.21
N THR A 53 -2.36 -17.63 6.08
CA THR A 53 -3.83 -17.42 5.98
C THR A 53 -4.70 -18.56 6.52
N ARG A 54 -4.16 -19.73 6.91
CA ARG A 54 -4.97 -20.94 7.16
C ARG A 54 -4.64 -21.77 8.40
N SER A 55 -3.66 -21.39 9.21
CA SER A 55 -3.24 -22.19 10.37
C SER A 55 -3.81 -21.66 11.69
N CYS A 56 -4.43 -22.52 12.50
CA CYS A 56 -4.79 -22.20 13.89
C CYS A 56 -3.56 -22.17 14.82
N SER A 57 -2.48 -22.82 14.41
CA SER A 57 -1.16 -22.82 15.08
C SER A 57 -0.37 -21.59 14.61
N THR A 58 0.07 -20.78 15.57
CA THR A 58 0.80 -19.52 15.36
C THR A 58 2.31 -19.69 15.31
N GLY A 59 2.83 -20.80 15.86
CA GLY A 59 4.25 -20.98 16.12
C GLY A 59 4.80 -20.05 17.22
N LEU A 60 3.96 -19.27 17.89
CA LEU A 60 4.32 -18.40 19.01
C LEU A 60 3.89 -19.07 20.32
N LYS A 61 4.81 -19.14 21.28
CA LYS A 61 4.61 -19.85 22.55
C LYS A 61 4.65 -18.90 23.73
N CYS A 62 3.88 -19.22 24.76
CA CYS A 62 3.94 -18.52 26.05
C CYS A 62 5.33 -18.72 26.68
N GLU A 63 5.88 -17.67 27.29
CA GLU A 63 7.21 -17.73 27.89
C GLU A 63 7.22 -18.54 29.20
N LEU A 64 6.10 -18.59 29.90
CA LEU A 64 5.94 -19.22 31.21
C LEU A 64 5.59 -20.70 31.04
N CYS A 65 4.41 -20.99 30.47
CA CYS A 65 3.91 -22.37 30.35
C CYS A 65 4.27 -23.07 29.03
N LYS A 66 4.98 -22.39 28.10
CA LYS A 66 5.36 -22.90 26.77
C LYS A 66 4.20 -23.30 25.85
N TYR A 67 2.96 -23.11 26.28
CA TYR A 67 1.77 -23.36 25.48
C TYR A 67 1.77 -22.50 24.22
N GLU A 68 1.41 -23.10 23.09
CA GLU A 68 1.33 -22.40 21.82
C GLU A 68 0.03 -21.59 21.73
N PHE A 69 0.16 -20.30 21.43
CA PHE A 69 -0.99 -19.42 21.27
C PHE A 69 -1.83 -19.88 20.09
N GLN A 70 -3.14 -20.01 20.30
CA GLN A 70 -4.10 -20.34 19.25
C GLN A 70 -4.87 -19.10 18.84
N GLY A 71 -5.11 -18.91 17.55
CA GLY A 71 -5.90 -17.79 17.07
C GLY A 71 -6.15 -17.83 15.58
N LYS A 72 -6.88 -16.82 15.10
CA LYS A 72 -7.18 -16.64 13.68
C LYS A 72 -6.83 -15.22 13.28
N ILE A 73 -6.36 -15.06 12.05
CA ILE A 73 -6.11 -13.73 11.48
C ILE A 73 -7.45 -13.20 10.98
N LYS A 74 -7.84 -12.02 11.46
CA LYS A 74 -8.97 -11.25 10.93
C LYS A 74 -8.43 -10.00 10.24
N PHE A 75 -9.03 -9.63 9.12
CA PHE A 75 -8.81 -8.30 8.55
C PHE A 75 -9.56 -7.26 9.38
N LEU A 76 -8.97 -6.08 9.61
CA LEU A 76 -9.73 -4.97 10.18
C LEU A 76 -10.90 -4.65 9.24
N GLY A 77 -12.07 -4.33 9.82
CA GLY A 77 -13.17 -3.76 9.06
C GLY A 77 -12.79 -2.39 8.47
N LEU A 78 -13.61 -1.89 7.52
CA LEU A 78 -13.39 -0.61 6.84
C LEU A 78 -13.03 0.54 7.79
N SER A 79 -13.70 0.63 8.94
CA SER A 79 -13.45 1.66 9.97
C SER A 79 -12.01 1.63 10.51
N GLY A 80 -11.45 0.43 10.74
CA GLY A 80 -10.08 0.26 11.21
C GLY A 80 -9.03 0.58 10.17
N ILE A 81 -9.32 0.26 8.89
CA ILE A 81 -8.49 0.61 7.74
C ILE A 81 -8.46 2.14 7.57
N LEU A 82 -9.63 2.79 7.63
CA LEU A 82 -9.76 4.26 7.55
C LEU A 82 -8.98 4.96 8.65
N LYS A 83 -9.01 4.44 9.89
CA LYS A 83 -8.26 5.01 11.02
C LYS A 83 -6.75 4.94 10.80
N LYS A 84 -6.22 3.80 10.32
CA LYS A 84 -4.79 3.65 9.99
C LYS A 84 -4.35 4.50 8.80
N LEU A 85 -5.18 4.58 7.76
CA LEU A 85 -4.92 5.45 6.61
C LEU A 85 -4.87 6.92 7.03
N LYS A 86 -5.74 7.34 7.96
CA LYS A 86 -5.76 8.71 8.51
C LYS A 86 -4.49 9.04 9.32
N GLU A 87 -3.91 8.07 10.02
CA GLU A 87 -2.64 8.23 10.75
C GLU A 87 -1.41 8.23 9.83
N THR A 88 -1.52 7.69 8.61
CA THR A 88 -0.39 7.56 7.69
C THR A 88 -0.34 8.76 6.73
N GLN A 89 0.82 9.41 6.57
CA GLN A 89 1.01 10.53 5.61
C GLN A 89 0.80 10.15 4.13
N ALA A 90 0.55 8.87 3.84
CA ALA A 90 0.30 8.35 2.51
C ALA A 90 -0.95 8.95 1.84
N LEU A 91 -2.02 9.27 2.60
CA LEU A 91 -3.22 9.90 2.03
C LEU A 91 -2.92 11.29 1.47
N ILE A 92 -2.12 12.07 2.19
CA ILE A 92 -1.71 13.41 1.77
C ILE A 92 -0.89 13.32 0.47
N TYR A 93 0.04 12.37 0.38
CA TYR A 93 0.84 12.17 -0.82
C TYR A 93 -0.02 11.82 -2.06
N ILE A 94 -0.99 10.91 -1.92
CA ILE A 94 -1.84 10.49 -3.04
C ILE A 94 -2.80 11.61 -3.47
N VAL A 95 -3.48 12.24 -2.51
CA VAL A 95 -4.47 13.30 -2.80
C VAL A 95 -3.82 14.53 -3.41
N LEU A 96 -2.61 14.91 -2.98
CA LEU A 96 -1.95 16.13 -3.44
C LEU A 96 -1.17 15.92 -4.75
N ASN A 97 -0.48 14.78 -4.94
CA ASN A 97 0.42 14.60 -6.08
C ASN A 97 -0.29 14.11 -7.36
N VAL A 98 -1.35 13.30 -7.25
CA VAL A 98 -2.05 12.79 -8.44
C VAL A 98 -2.61 13.93 -9.32
N PRO A 99 -3.28 14.96 -8.78
CA PRO A 99 -3.76 16.09 -9.58
C PRO A 99 -2.63 16.91 -10.22
N VAL A 100 -1.52 17.09 -9.49
CA VAL A 100 -0.34 17.82 -9.99
C VAL A 100 0.30 17.08 -11.17
N ILE A 101 0.45 15.75 -11.08
CA ILE A 101 0.96 14.93 -12.18
C ILE A 101 0.03 15.02 -13.39
N LEU A 102 -1.28 14.89 -13.20
CA LEU A 102 -2.26 15.02 -14.29
C LEU A 102 -2.19 16.40 -14.96
N TYR A 103 -2.07 17.47 -14.17
CA TYR A 103 -1.92 18.83 -14.68
C TYR A 103 -0.62 19.02 -15.46
N LEU A 104 0.52 18.50 -14.97
CA LEU A 104 1.80 18.58 -15.66
C LEU A 104 1.76 17.82 -16.99
N VAL A 105 1.16 16.62 -17.01
CA VAL A 105 0.96 15.84 -18.24
C VAL A 105 0.05 16.57 -19.22
N TYR A 106 -1.04 17.17 -18.74
CA TYR A 106 -1.94 17.98 -19.57
C TYR A 106 -1.20 19.19 -20.18
N LYS A 107 -0.48 19.95 -19.35
CA LYS A 107 0.24 21.16 -19.75
C LYS A 107 1.37 20.85 -20.72
N PHE A 108 2.11 19.76 -20.51
CA PHE A 108 3.13 19.27 -21.43
C PHE A 108 2.52 18.90 -22.79
N ASN A 109 1.43 18.12 -22.81
CA ASN A 109 0.73 17.76 -24.04
C ASN A 109 0.16 18.99 -24.79
N HIS A 110 -0.34 19.98 -24.05
CA HIS A 110 -0.79 21.25 -24.61
C HIS A 110 0.35 22.03 -25.27
N LEU A 111 1.47 22.21 -24.56
CA LEU A 111 2.65 22.91 -25.06
C LEU A 111 3.23 22.22 -26.30
N LEU A 112 3.30 20.89 -26.28
CA LEU A 112 3.79 20.10 -27.40
C LEU A 112 2.91 20.28 -28.65
N ARG A 113 1.58 20.28 -28.49
CA ARG A 113 0.64 20.58 -29.59
C ARG A 113 0.82 22.00 -30.13
N HIS A 114 1.01 22.98 -29.25
CA HIS A 114 1.21 24.36 -29.65
C HIS A 114 2.51 24.53 -30.46
N LEU A 115 3.62 24.00 -29.97
CA LEU A 115 4.92 24.05 -30.67
C LEU A 115 4.85 23.33 -32.03
N LEU A 116 4.14 22.22 -32.11
CA LEU A 116 3.90 21.54 -33.39
C LEU A 116 3.06 22.36 -34.38
N ASN A 117 2.05 23.09 -33.90
CA ASN A 117 1.23 23.95 -34.74
C ASN A 117 2.01 25.18 -35.24
N VAL A 118 2.85 25.77 -34.39
CA VAL A 118 3.79 26.84 -34.76
C VAL A 118 4.83 26.32 -35.76
N SER A 119 5.38 25.13 -35.55
CA SER A 119 6.28 24.50 -36.53
C SER A 119 5.59 24.27 -37.87
N LYS A 120 4.32 23.82 -37.89
CA LYS A 120 3.53 23.69 -39.12
C LYS A 120 3.34 25.03 -39.84
N SER A 121 3.08 26.13 -39.13
CA SER A 121 2.90 27.45 -39.76
C SER A 121 4.21 27.96 -40.36
N HIS A 122 5.34 27.81 -39.67
CA HIS A 122 6.65 28.16 -40.23
C HIS A 122 6.99 27.31 -41.45
N ILE A 123 6.75 25.99 -41.42
CA ILE A 123 6.98 25.14 -42.58
C ILE A 123 6.08 25.52 -43.77
N ASN A 124 4.82 25.89 -43.53
CA ASN A 124 3.92 26.33 -44.60
C ASN A 124 4.31 27.69 -45.22
N LEU A 125 5.03 28.53 -44.47
CA LEU A 125 5.53 29.83 -44.94
C LEU A 125 6.82 29.73 -45.78
N ILE A 126 7.57 28.64 -45.68
CA ILE A 126 8.74 28.41 -46.52
C ILE A 126 8.27 28.05 -47.94
N ARG A 127 8.12 29.06 -48.81
CA ARG A 127 7.78 28.92 -50.23
C ARG A 127 8.97 28.34 -51.00
N ILE A 128 9.18 27.02 -50.92
CA ILE A 128 10.18 26.32 -51.76
C ILE A 128 9.53 25.86 -53.05
N GLN A 129 10.02 26.40 -54.16
CA GLN A 129 9.50 26.19 -55.52
C GLN A 129 9.91 24.82 -56.11
N SER A 130 10.88 24.11 -55.54
CA SER A 130 11.38 22.85 -56.09
C SER A 130 10.57 21.63 -55.64
N SER A 131 10.19 20.80 -56.62
CA SER A 131 9.34 19.61 -56.44
C SER A 131 9.94 18.55 -55.50
N GLY A 132 11.27 18.44 -55.47
CA GLY A 132 11.99 17.50 -54.59
C GLY A 132 11.96 17.89 -53.12
N CYS A 133 12.09 19.19 -52.82
CA CYS A 133 12.13 19.68 -51.45
C CYS A 133 10.76 19.57 -50.76
N LYS A 134 9.65 19.73 -51.51
CA LYS A 134 8.29 19.52 -51.01
C LYS A 134 8.06 18.07 -50.54
N LYS A 135 8.52 17.07 -51.30
CA LYS A 135 8.40 15.65 -50.91
C LYS A 135 9.21 15.33 -49.66
N PHE A 136 10.42 15.88 -49.55
CA PHE A 136 11.29 15.71 -48.39
C PHE A 136 10.69 16.35 -47.12
N LEU A 137 10.15 17.56 -47.23
CA LEU A 137 9.46 18.24 -46.14
C LEU A 137 8.19 17.52 -45.66
N MET A 138 7.47 16.84 -46.58
CA MET A 138 6.33 16.00 -46.22
C MET A 138 6.74 14.75 -45.44
N LEU A 139 7.86 14.12 -45.80
CA LEU A 139 8.42 12.98 -45.06
C LEU A 139 8.89 13.39 -43.66
N ILE A 140 9.56 14.55 -43.53
CA ILE A 140 9.96 15.10 -42.22
C ILE A 140 8.72 15.42 -41.36
N LYS A 141 7.70 16.06 -41.94
CA LYS A 141 6.43 16.32 -41.24
C LYS A 141 5.76 15.04 -40.77
N PHE A 142 5.77 13.98 -41.59
CA PHE A 142 5.21 12.68 -41.24
C PHE A 142 6.00 12.02 -40.10
N TYR A 143 7.33 12.02 -40.19
CA TYR A 143 8.22 11.47 -39.17
C TYR A 143 8.07 12.18 -37.82
N ILE A 144 8.04 13.51 -37.79
CA ILE A 144 7.82 14.29 -36.56
C ILE A 144 6.43 14.01 -35.98
N ARG A 145 5.39 13.92 -36.81
CA ARG A 145 4.02 13.61 -36.35
C ARG A 145 3.94 12.21 -35.75
N PHE A 146 4.65 11.25 -36.33
CA PHE A 146 4.74 9.87 -35.83
C PHE A 146 5.51 9.81 -34.50
N LEU A 147 6.68 10.43 -34.41
CA LEU A 147 7.49 10.54 -33.18
C LEU A 147 6.72 11.18 -32.02
N VAL A 148 6.02 12.28 -32.28
CA VAL A 148 5.22 12.94 -31.24
C VAL A 148 3.96 12.15 -30.89
N GLY A 149 3.40 11.35 -31.80
CA GLY A 149 2.34 10.41 -31.47
C GLY A 149 2.80 9.26 -30.56
N LEU A 150 4.06 8.83 -30.71
CA LEU A 150 4.68 7.78 -29.90
C LEU A 150 5.15 8.27 -28.52
N LEU A 151 5.49 9.55 -28.36
CA LEU A 151 6.01 10.08 -27.10
C LEU A 151 5.04 9.93 -25.90
N PRO A 152 3.73 10.25 -26.01
CA PRO A 152 2.76 9.99 -24.96
C PRO A 152 2.62 8.50 -24.66
N VAL A 153 2.63 7.65 -25.69
CA VAL A 153 2.52 6.20 -25.53
C VAL A 153 3.74 5.64 -24.79
N ALA A 154 4.94 6.15 -25.09
CA ALA A 154 6.17 5.77 -24.39
C ALA A 154 6.19 6.26 -22.93
N VAL A 155 5.75 7.51 -22.68
CA VAL A 155 5.67 8.06 -21.32
C VAL A 155 4.62 7.34 -20.49
N PHE A 156 3.42 7.08 -21.02
CA PHE A 156 2.41 6.26 -20.33
C PHE A 156 2.87 4.81 -20.19
N GLY A 157 3.52 4.25 -21.21
CA GLY A 157 4.08 2.90 -21.19
C GLY A 157 5.17 2.69 -20.15
N ALA A 158 5.94 3.73 -19.79
CA ALA A 158 6.97 3.66 -18.77
C ALA A 158 6.47 4.08 -17.37
N SER A 159 5.60 5.09 -17.29
CA SER A 159 5.08 5.62 -16.02
C SER A 159 3.92 4.79 -15.44
N ALA A 160 3.05 4.22 -16.28
CA ALA A 160 1.93 3.43 -15.77
C ALA A 160 2.38 2.14 -15.08
N PRO A 161 3.36 1.35 -15.58
CA PRO A 161 3.83 0.16 -14.88
C PRO A 161 4.56 0.49 -13.57
N THR A 162 5.33 1.59 -13.54
CA THR A 162 6.02 2.02 -12.31
C THR A 162 5.02 2.48 -11.25
N ILE A 163 4.03 3.29 -11.62
CA ILE A 163 2.94 3.69 -10.71
C ILE A 163 2.13 2.46 -10.28
N ALA A 164 1.79 1.53 -11.19
CA ALA A 164 1.09 0.30 -10.88
C ALA A 164 1.89 -0.60 -9.91
N TYR A 165 3.20 -0.72 -10.12
CA TYR A 165 4.08 -1.49 -9.24
C TYR A 165 4.19 -0.85 -7.85
N SER A 166 4.40 0.47 -7.79
CA SER A 166 4.47 1.21 -6.52
C SER A 166 3.15 1.15 -5.74
N THR A 167 2.01 1.27 -6.44
CA THR A 167 0.68 1.14 -5.82
C THR A 167 0.40 -0.29 -5.36
N MET A 168 0.84 -1.32 -6.12
CA MET A 168 0.76 -2.72 -5.69
C MET A 168 1.62 -3.03 -4.45
N ILE A 169 2.83 -2.48 -4.36
CA ILE A 169 3.67 -2.61 -3.15
C ILE A 169 3.00 -1.92 -1.97
N LEU A 170 2.52 -0.70 -2.16
CA LEU A 170 1.84 0.05 -1.10
C LEU A 170 0.59 -0.71 -0.63
N ALA A 171 -0.19 -1.27 -1.56
CA ALA A 171 -1.35 -2.09 -1.25
C ALA A 171 -0.97 -3.36 -0.47
N LYS A 172 0.10 -4.07 -0.85
CA LYS A 172 0.59 -5.23 -0.08
C LYS A 172 1.02 -4.85 1.34
N ASN A 173 1.73 -3.74 1.50
CA ASN A 173 2.15 -3.24 2.81
C ASN A 173 0.94 -2.85 3.66
N LEU A 174 -0.03 -2.13 3.08
CA LEU A 174 -1.30 -1.78 3.73
C LEU A 174 -2.08 -3.02 4.16
N ILE A 175 -2.21 -4.04 3.29
CA ILE A 175 -2.90 -5.30 3.61
C ILE A 175 -2.23 -5.99 4.80
N SER A 176 -0.89 -6.02 4.85
CA SER A 176 -0.15 -6.61 5.97
C SER A 176 -0.35 -5.86 7.29
N GLU A 177 -0.50 -4.54 7.23
CA GLU A 177 -0.82 -3.73 8.39
C GLU A 177 -2.29 -3.83 8.79
N CYS A 178 -3.18 -4.18 7.86
CA CYS A 178 -4.61 -4.32 8.11
C CYS A 178 -5.02 -5.70 8.66
N GLN A 179 -4.06 -6.55 9.00
CA GLN A 179 -4.31 -7.82 9.67
C GLN A 179 -4.18 -7.66 11.18
N VAL A 180 -5.22 -8.07 11.91
CA VAL A 180 -5.23 -8.12 13.38
C VAL A 180 -5.43 -9.57 13.80
N PHE A 181 -4.67 -9.98 14.81
CA PHE A 181 -4.64 -11.38 15.24
C PHE A 181 -5.61 -11.63 16.40
N GLU A 182 -6.69 -12.35 16.15
CA GLU A 182 -7.65 -12.69 17.19
C GLU A 182 -7.22 -13.96 17.92
N ILE A 183 -6.72 -13.79 19.14
CA ILE A 183 -6.28 -14.89 20.00
C ILE A 183 -7.50 -15.51 20.66
N LYS A 184 -7.63 -16.83 20.52
CA LYS A 184 -8.69 -17.59 21.20
C LYS A 184 -8.34 -17.76 22.67
N SER A 185 -9.30 -17.52 23.54
CA SER A 185 -9.20 -17.92 24.94
C SER A 185 -9.22 -19.44 25.05
N VAL A 186 -8.32 -20.01 25.83
CA VAL A 186 -8.28 -21.45 26.08
C VAL A 186 -9.37 -21.80 27.09
N SER A 187 -10.41 -22.53 26.66
CA SER A 187 -11.42 -23.08 27.56
C SER A 187 -10.84 -24.31 28.25
N ARG A 188 -10.67 -24.23 29.57
CA ARG A 188 -10.36 -25.41 30.39
C ARG A 188 -11.66 -26.17 30.57
N LYS A 189 -11.73 -27.40 30.07
CA LYS A 189 -12.71 -28.37 30.57
C LYS A 189 -12.32 -28.63 32.03
N MET A 190 -13.16 -28.17 32.96
CA MET A 190 -13.12 -28.64 34.35
C MET A 190 -13.57 -30.09 34.39
#